data_AF-A0A2V1ASR7-F1
#
_entry.id   AF-A0A2V1ASR7-F1
#
_cell.length_a   1.000
_cell.length_b   1.000
_cell.length_c   1.000
_cell.angle_alpha   90.00
_cell.angle_beta   90.00
_cell.angle_gamma   90.00
#
_symmetry.space_group_name_H-M   'P 1'
#
loop_
_entity.id
_entity.type
_entity.pdbx_description
1 polymer ?
#
loop_
_entity_poly.entity_id
_entity_poly.type
_entity_poly.pdbx_seq_one_letter_code
_entity_poly.pdbx_strand_id
1 'polypeptide(L)'
;MSTFNVLRYSALGAGLVYGAVHRYNLESAVKEQHKAEEWKKQEKLIKKAKAEYARLHAPKEQPSTGASLSLKTLEDPNVDFGKVFESLIQKPPYTKEEYQEREKEIVGYENWQVDDDVTHCPLCFVKFNMLIRKHHCRLCGTIVSDIAINSNDPSSMCSLQVPAGIFLELLPNLNYPPHISNNWDALVSINPASTRHAELFSFRCCRECKNTLLPKHNRDDTDETSALFATYNELLMLKAHISTAMPRYESLVSSNLDRQNEQINRLRAKLMKHLKDFETAIANLKQKSFRLDPNTKKHVPLMHPTLVTNIYKSTIVFLQDSLLHFKKINDEFQEMEKSRLTGQLGQLDTSSADEQSALSPEAASPSPAPPKPRLTKKQIRELREELMVVSEQQYLVNQQIAEAKKRRRFDEISALSENVSELEKRKSELENELGEFGFE
;
A
#
# COMPACT_ATOMS: atom_id res chain seq x y z
N MET A 1 -76.31 42.11 -12.37
CA MET A 1 -75.67 41.83 -13.68
C MET A 1 -74.36 41.02 -13.61
N SER A 2 -73.68 40.89 -12.46
CA SER A 2 -72.38 40.21 -12.38
C SER A 2 -72.45 38.66 -12.46
N THR A 3 -73.44 38.02 -11.83
CA THR A 3 -73.55 36.55 -11.73
C THR A 3 -73.77 35.84 -13.07
N PHE A 4 -74.57 36.42 -13.97
CA PHE A 4 -74.80 35.86 -15.31
C PHE A 4 -73.56 35.91 -16.21
N ASN A 5 -72.70 36.92 -16.06
CA ASN A 5 -71.46 37.01 -16.82
C ASN A 5 -70.45 35.96 -16.35
N VAL A 6 -70.31 35.75 -15.03
CA VAL A 6 -69.46 34.69 -14.48
C VAL A 6 -69.88 33.32 -15.00
N LEU A 7 -71.18 33.02 -14.99
CA LEU A 7 -71.71 31.75 -15.48
C LEU A 7 -71.44 31.53 -16.98
N ARG A 8 -71.56 32.60 -17.80
CA ARG A 8 -71.24 32.55 -19.24
C ARG A 8 -69.75 32.29 -19.49
N TYR A 9 -68.85 32.98 -18.78
CA TYR A 9 -67.42 32.78 -18.94
C TYR A 9 -66.95 31.43 -18.38
N SER A 10 -67.56 30.93 -17.30
CA SER A 10 -67.30 29.58 -16.79
C SER A 10 -67.76 28.50 -17.76
N ALA A 11 -68.94 28.65 -18.38
CA ALA A 11 -69.43 27.72 -19.40
C ALA A 11 -68.55 27.76 -20.67
N LEU A 12 -68.10 28.95 -21.08
CA LEU A 12 -67.16 29.10 -22.20
C LEU A 12 -65.81 28.42 -21.89
N GLY A 13 -65.25 28.64 -20.69
CA GLY A 13 -64.01 28.02 -20.26
C GLY A 13 -64.11 26.49 -20.20
N ALA A 14 -65.19 25.96 -19.63
CA ALA A 14 -65.45 24.52 -19.59
C ALA A 14 -65.62 23.93 -21.01
N GLY A 15 -66.31 24.63 -21.91
CA GLY A 15 -66.47 24.22 -23.31
C GLY A 15 -65.16 24.19 -24.09
N LEU A 16 -64.27 25.17 -23.88
CA LEU A 16 -62.95 25.19 -24.50
C LEU A 16 -62.05 24.05 -24.00
N VAL A 17 -62.06 23.78 -22.69
CA VAL A 17 -61.30 22.67 -22.11
C VAL A 17 -61.84 21.33 -22.62
N TYR A 18 -63.17 21.14 -22.61
CA TYR A 18 -63.78 19.92 -23.14
C TYR A 18 -63.49 19.72 -24.63
N GLY A 19 -63.60 20.77 -25.44
CA GLY A 19 -63.30 20.72 -26.87
C GLY A 19 -61.83 20.35 -27.14
N ALA A 20 -60.89 20.90 -26.36
CA ALA A 20 -59.47 20.57 -26.49
C ALA A 20 -59.18 19.10 -26.12
N VAL A 21 -59.72 18.62 -24.99
CA VAL A 21 -59.54 17.23 -24.54
C VAL A 21 -60.20 16.25 -25.51
N HIS A 22 -61.42 16.55 -25.97
CA HIS A 22 -62.15 15.70 -26.90
C HIS A 22 -61.46 15.63 -28.26
N ARG A 23 -60.97 16.76 -28.79
CA ARG A 23 -60.18 16.78 -30.04
C ARG A 23 -58.90 15.97 -29.91
N TYR A 24 -58.18 16.10 -28.78
CA TYR A 24 -56.97 15.32 -28.54
C TYR A 24 -57.24 13.81 -28.54
N ASN A 25 -58.30 13.37 -27.87
CA ASN A 25 -58.69 11.95 -27.82
C ASN A 25 -59.11 11.41 -29.19
N LEU A 26 -59.80 12.21 -30.01
CA LEU A 26 -60.16 11.82 -31.38
C LEU A 26 -58.91 11.73 -32.27
N GLU A 27 -58.02 12.71 -32.20
CA GLU A 27 -56.77 12.71 -32.96
C GLU A 27 -55.86 11.54 -32.56
N SER A 28 -55.78 11.19 -31.27
CA SER A 28 -55.00 10.05 -30.82
C SER A 28 -55.59 8.73 -31.33
N ALA A 29 -56.91 8.56 -31.29
CA ALA A 29 -57.58 7.38 -31.82
C ALA A 29 -57.36 7.21 -33.34
N VAL A 30 -57.45 8.31 -34.11
CA VAL A 30 -57.18 8.28 -35.56
C VAL A 30 -55.71 7.95 -35.84
N LYS A 31 -54.76 8.50 -35.07
CA LYS A 31 -53.33 8.18 -35.19
C LYS A 31 -53.04 6.71 -34.89
N GLU A 32 -53.70 6.13 -33.89
CA GLU A 32 -53.57 4.69 -33.57
C GLU A 32 -54.12 3.80 -34.69
N GLN A 33 -55.26 4.16 -35.28
CA GLN A 33 -55.81 3.44 -36.43
C GLN A 33 -54.86 3.49 -37.63
N HIS A 34 -54.28 4.66 -37.94
CA HIS A 34 -53.32 4.80 -39.03
C HIS A 34 -52.06 3.95 -38.80
N LYS A 35 -51.51 3.97 -37.58
CA LYS A 35 -50.37 3.11 -37.21
C LYS A 35 -50.70 1.63 -37.34
N ALA A 36 -51.90 1.21 -36.93
CA ALA A 36 -52.34 -0.18 -37.06
C ALA A 36 -52.51 -0.58 -38.54
N GLU A 37 -52.97 0.31 -39.40
CA GLU A 37 -53.04 0.08 -40.85
C GLU A 37 -51.66 -0.01 -41.49
N GLU A 38 -50.73 0.88 -41.13
CA GLU A 38 -49.33 0.82 -41.58
C GLU A 38 -48.66 -0.47 -41.16
N TRP A 39 -48.86 -0.90 -39.90
CA TRP A 39 -48.37 -2.19 -39.41
C TRP A 39 -48.90 -3.36 -40.24
N LYS A 40 -50.21 -3.40 -40.51
CA LYS A 40 -50.82 -4.43 -41.36
C LYS A 40 -50.28 -4.40 -42.80
N LYS A 41 -49.99 -3.21 -43.35
CA LYS A 41 -49.34 -3.09 -44.66
C LYS A 41 -47.93 -3.67 -44.62
N GLN A 42 -47.14 -3.35 -43.60
CA GLN A 42 -45.79 -3.90 -43.40
C GLN A 42 -45.81 -5.43 -43.23
N GLU A 43 -46.74 -5.97 -42.44
CA GLU A 43 -46.90 -7.41 -42.26
C GLU A 43 -47.22 -8.11 -43.59
N LYS A 44 -48.12 -7.54 -44.40
CA LYS A 44 -48.42 -8.05 -45.75
C LYS A 44 -47.19 -8.02 -46.66
N LEU A 45 -46.38 -6.96 -46.61
CA LEU A 45 -45.14 -6.86 -47.38
C LEU A 45 -44.12 -7.91 -46.96
N ILE A 46 -43.94 -8.13 -45.65
CA ILE A 46 -43.06 -9.17 -45.12
C ILE A 46 -43.55 -10.55 -45.55
N LYS A 47 -44.86 -10.82 -45.49
CA LYS A 47 -45.44 -12.09 -45.94
C LYS A 47 -45.22 -12.33 -47.43
N LYS A 48 -45.40 -11.30 -48.26
CA LYS A 48 -45.11 -11.36 -49.71
C LYS A 48 -43.61 -11.60 -49.96
N ALA A 49 -42.73 -10.89 -49.26
CA ALA A 49 -41.29 -11.06 -49.37
C ALA A 49 -40.85 -12.48 -48.95
N LYS A 50 -41.40 -13.02 -47.86
CA LYS A 50 -41.15 -14.41 -47.44
C LYS A 50 -41.64 -15.43 -48.46
N ALA A 51 -42.80 -15.22 -49.07
CA ALA A 51 -43.33 -16.09 -50.11
C ALA A 51 -42.47 -16.05 -51.38
N GLU A 52 -42.03 -14.87 -51.80
CA GLU A 52 -41.16 -14.70 -52.96
C GLU A 52 -39.76 -15.28 -52.70
N TYR A 53 -39.21 -15.07 -51.50
CA TYR A 53 -37.97 -15.70 -51.06
C TYR A 53 -38.08 -17.23 -51.06
N ALA A 54 -39.17 -17.78 -50.53
CA ALA A 54 -39.42 -19.23 -50.58
C ALA A 54 -39.58 -19.75 -52.01
N ARG A 55 -40.12 -18.95 -52.94
CA ARG A 55 -40.22 -19.29 -54.37
C ARG A 55 -38.84 -19.32 -55.05
N LEU A 56 -37.98 -18.35 -54.74
CA LEU A 56 -36.63 -18.25 -55.30
C LEU A 56 -35.64 -19.24 -54.68
N HIS A 57 -35.85 -19.61 -53.41
CA HIS A 57 -35.02 -20.54 -52.63
C HIS A 57 -35.72 -21.87 -52.35
N ALA A 58 -36.64 -22.29 -53.21
CA ALA A 58 -37.24 -23.63 -53.13
C ALA A 58 -36.13 -24.68 -53.26
N PRO A 59 -35.98 -25.63 -52.30
CA PRO A 59 -34.89 -26.60 -52.35
C PRO A 59 -35.02 -27.49 -53.58
N LYS A 60 -34.01 -27.52 -54.45
CA LYS A 60 -33.84 -28.62 -55.40
C LYS A 60 -33.30 -29.81 -54.61
N GLU A 61 -34.02 -30.91 -54.62
CA GLU A 61 -33.54 -32.18 -54.05
C GLU A 61 -32.30 -32.67 -54.82
N GLN A 62 -31.26 -33.09 -54.07
CA GLN A 62 -30.28 -34.16 -54.34
C GLN A 62 -28.90 -33.84 -53.71
N PRO A 63 -27.99 -34.82 -53.59
CA PRO A 63 -28.06 -36.03 -52.77
C PRO A 63 -26.96 -36.01 -51.68
N SER A 64 -27.06 -36.91 -50.70
CA SER A 64 -26.06 -37.10 -49.66
C SER A 64 -24.79 -37.76 -50.21
N THR A 65 -23.67 -37.04 -50.30
CA THR A 65 -22.33 -37.65 -50.32
C THR A 65 -21.32 -36.75 -49.62
N GLY A 66 -20.64 -37.32 -48.63
CA GLY A 66 -19.44 -36.72 -48.06
C GLY A 66 -18.34 -36.65 -49.12
N ALA A 67 -17.74 -35.47 -49.28
CA ALA A 67 -16.60 -35.27 -50.16
C ALA A 67 -15.56 -34.39 -49.45
N SER A 68 -14.32 -34.91 -49.46
CA SER A 68 -13.10 -34.20 -49.07
C SER A 68 -12.94 -32.91 -49.88
N LEU A 69 -12.66 -31.80 -49.21
CA LEU A 69 -12.51 -30.46 -49.78
C LEU A 69 -11.26 -30.39 -50.68
N SER A 70 -11.45 -30.09 -51.97
CA SER A 70 -10.37 -29.72 -52.89
C SER A 70 -10.56 -28.29 -53.37
N LEU A 71 -9.46 -27.55 -53.55
CA LEU A 71 -9.41 -26.10 -53.82
C LEU A 71 -10.19 -25.65 -55.07
N LYS A 72 -10.57 -26.58 -55.96
CA LYS A 72 -11.37 -26.32 -57.16
C LYS A 72 -12.86 -26.08 -56.88
N THR A 73 -13.34 -26.34 -55.66
CA THR A 73 -14.76 -26.16 -55.29
C THR A 73 -15.12 -24.70 -54.95
N LEU A 74 -14.14 -23.77 -54.92
CA LEU A 74 -14.38 -22.35 -54.64
C LEU A 74 -14.66 -21.46 -55.87
N GLU A 75 -14.60 -22.02 -57.09
CA GLU A 75 -14.79 -21.26 -58.34
C GLU A 75 -16.16 -21.52 -59.02
N ASP A 76 -17.05 -22.30 -58.40
CA ASP A 76 -18.38 -22.61 -58.97
C ASP A 76 -19.41 -21.52 -58.56
N PRO A 77 -20.10 -20.86 -59.52
CA PRO A 77 -21.03 -19.76 -59.24
C PRO A 77 -22.31 -20.16 -58.48
N ASN A 78 -22.53 -21.45 -58.21
CA ASN A 78 -23.70 -21.95 -57.51
C ASN A 78 -23.39 -22.49 -56.09
N VAL A 79 -22.21 -22.17 -55.55
CA VAL A 79 -21.78 -22.61 -54.21
C VAL A 79 -22.47 -21.76 -53.14
N ASP A 80 -23.28 -22.43 -52.31
CA ASP A 80 -23.88 -21.83 -51.12
C ASP A 80 -22.80 -21.64 -50.06
N PHE A 81 -22.15 -20.47 -50.09
CA PHE A 81 -21.14 -20.07 -49.11
C PHE A 81 -21.67 -20.15 -47.67
N GLY A 82 -22.98 -20.06 -47.45
CA GLY A 82 -23.60 -20.26 -46.14
C GLY A 82 -23.41 -21.68 -45.62
N LYS A 83 -23.65 -22.71 -46.44
CA LYS A 83 -23.41 -24.11 -46.07
C LYS A 83 -21.93 -24.45 -45.93
N VAL A 84 -21.08 -23.87 -46.76
CA VAL A 84 -19.63 -24.02 -46.63
C VAL A 84 -19.18 -23.41 -45.29
N PHE A 85 -19.63 -22.20 -44.96
CA PHE A 85 -19.31 -21.54 -43.71
C PHE A 85 -19.91 -22.25 -42.49
N GLU A 86 -21.14 -22.77 -42.59
CA GLU A 86 -21.80 -23.53 -41.53
C GLU A 86 -21.15 -24.91 -41.31
N SER A 87 -20.56 -25.51 -42.35
CA SER A 87 -19.72 -26.71 -42.22
C SER A 87 -18.34 -26.41 -41.61
N LEU A 88 -17.85 -25.17 -41.73
CA LEU A 88 -16.59 -24.69 -41.16
C LEU A 88 -16.75 -24.16 -39.73
N ILE A 89 -17.93 -23.65 -39.36
CA ILE A 89 -18.29 -23.34 -37.97
C ILE A 89 -18.58 -24.67 -37.27
N GLN A 90 -17.57 -25.21 -36.59
CA GLN A 90 -17.76 -26.31 -35.67
C GLN A 90 -18.81 -25.90 -34.63
N LYS A 91 -20.01 -26.50 -34.69
CA LYS A 91 -21.02 -26.32 -33.65
C LYS A 91 -20.38 -26.65 -32.30
N PRO A 92 -20.55 -25.81 -31.27
CA PRO A 92 -19.98 -26.10 -29.97
C PRO A 92 -20.48 -27.49 -29.54
N PRO A 93 -19.60 -28.33 -28.95
CA PRO A 93 -19.93 -29.72 -28.67
C PRO A 93 -21.09 -29.89 -27.68
N TYR A 94 -21.50 -28.80 -27.01
CA TYR A 94 -22.51 -28.81 -25.96
C TYR A 94 -23.43 -27.59 -26.01
N THR A 95 -24.63 -27.75 -25.49
CA THR A 95 -25.62 -26.70 -25.24
C THR A 95 -25.21 -25.84 -24.05
N LYS A 96 -25.81 -24.65 -23.92
CA LYS A 96 -25.50 -23.70 -22.84
C LYS A 96 -25.82 -24.30 -21.46
N GLU A 97 -26.91 -25.06 -21.39
CA GLU A 97 -27.39 -25.73 -20.20
C GLU A 97 -26.40 -26.82 -19.74
N GLU A 98 -25.87 -27.60 -20.68
CA GLU A 98 -24.84 -28.63 -20.40
C GLU A 98 -23.50 -28.03 -19.98
N TYR A 99 -23.15 -26.83 -20.45
CA TYR A 99 -21.97 -26.12 -19.93
C TYR A 99 -22.17 -25.68 -18.50
N GLN A 100 -23.33 -25.10 -18.18
CA GLN A 100 -23.65 -24.66 -16.82
C GLN A 100 -23.68 -25.83 -15.83
N GLU A 101 -24.22 -26.99 -16.24
CA GLU A 101 -24.28 -28.16 -15.36
C GLU A 101 -22.89 -28.68 -15.01
N ARG A 102 -21.97 -28.71 -15.98
CA ARG A 102 -20.57 -29.05 -15.70
C ARG A 102 -19.85 -28.00 -14.86
N GLU A 103 -20.15 -26.71 -15.03
CA GLU A 103 -19.60 -25.68 -14.13
C GLU A 103 -20.02 -25.93 -12.67
N LYS A 104 -21.28 -26.34 -12.43
CA LYS A 104 -21.74 -26.71 -11.08
C LYS A 104 -21.05 -27.97 -10.55
N GLU A 105 -20.89 -28.98 -11.39
CA GLU A 105 -20.20 -30.22 -11.02
C GLU A 105 -18.75 -29.97 -10.56
N ILE A 106 -18.03 -29.09 -11.27
CA ILE A 106 -16.64 -28.72 -10.92
C ILE A 106 -16.57 -28.01 -9.57
N VAL A 107 -17.51 -27.11 -9.29
CA VAL A 107 -17.52 -26.29 -8.06
C VAL A 107 -18.14 -27.05 -6.87
N GLY A 108 -18.97 -28.06 -7.14
CA GLY A 108 -19.82 -28.74 -6.16
C GLY A 108 -21.21 -28.10 -6.11
N TYR A 109 -22.24 -28.94 -6.17
CA TYR A 109 -23.65 -28.50 -6.16
C TYR A 109 -24.02 -27.74 -4.89
N GLU A 110 -23.41 -28.11 -3.77
CA GLU A 110 -23.59 -27.49 -2.46
C GLU A 110 -22.98 -26.09 -2.34
N ASN A 111 -21.96 -25.79 -3.15
CA ASN A 111 -21.27 -24.50 -3.14
C ASN A 111 -21.86 -23.51 -4.16
N TRP A 112 -22.60 -24.02 -5.15
CA TRP A 112 -23.21 -23.21 -6.18
C TRP A 112 -24.48 -22.51 -5.67
N GLN A 113 -24.41 -21.20 -5.47
CA GLN A 113 -25.53 -20.45 -4.93
C GLN A 113 -26.70 -20.35 -5.91
N VAL A 114 -27.92 -20.52 -5.38
CA VAL A 114 -29.16 -20.32 -6.13
C VAL A 114 -29.42 -18.83 -6.28
N ASP A 115 -29.78 -18.41 -7.50
CA ASP A 115 -29.98 -17.01 -7.84
C ASP A 115 -30.99 -16.34 -6.92
N ASP A 116 -32.14 -16.97 -6.65
CA ASP A 116 -33.25 -16.37 -5.92
C ASP A 116 -32.91 -16.04 -4.46
N ASP A 117 -32.01 -16.79 -3.84
CA ASP A 117 -31.61 -16.59 -2.44
C ASP A 117 -30.70 -15.36 -2.27
N VAL A 118 -30.03 -14.93 -3.34
CA VAL A 118 -29.03 -13.86 -3.27
C VAL A 118 -29.63 -12.53 -3.76
N THR A 119 -29.86 -11.62 -2.82
CA THR A 119 -30.42 -10.29 -3.09
C THR A 119 -29.36 -9.18 -3.22
N HIS A 120 -28.20 -9.36 -2.58
CA HIS A 120 -27.10 -8.39 -2.56
C HIS A 120 -25.76 -9.07 -2.83
N CYS A 121 -24.84 -8.34 -3.46
CA CYS A 121 -23.47 -8.80 -3.65
C CYS A 121 -22.75 -8.86 -2.29
N PRO A 122 -22.12 -9.99 -1.91
CA PRO A 122 -21.45 -10.11 -0.61
C PRO A 122 -20.17 -9.27 -0.50
N LEU A 123 -19.60 -8.82 -1.63
CA LEU A 123 -18.32 -8.10 -1.67
C LEU A 123 -18.44 -6.58 -1.62
N CYS A 124 -19.51 -6.04 -2.22
CA CYS A 124 -19.76 -4.59 -2.26
C CYS A 124 -21.13 -4.19 -1.72
N PHE A 125 -21.92 -5.16 -1.24
CA PHE A 125 -23.23 -4.98 -0.63
C PHE A 125 -24.28 -4.32 -1.53
N VAL A 126 -24.04 -4.24 -2.84
CA VAL A 126 -25.04 -3.69 -3.76
C VAL A 126 -26.20 -4.65 -3.96
N LYS A 127 -27.40 -4.11 -4.00
CA LYS A 127 -28.61 -4.84 -4.37
C LYS A 127 -28.61 -5.18 -5.87
N PHE A 128 -28.80 -6.45 -6.20
CA PHE A 128 -28.96 -6.89 -7.59
C PHE A 128 -30.26 -6.35 -8.19
N ASN A 129 -30.22 -5.99 -9.47
CA ASN A 129 -31.36 -5.50 -10.23
C ASN A 129 -31.11 -5.71 -11.74
N MET A 130 -31.95 -5.16 -12.62
CA MET A 130 -31.81 -5.33 -14.07
C MET A 130 -30.50 -4.77 -14.65
N LEU A 131 -29.95 -3.72 -14.02
CA LEU A 131 -28.67 -3.10 -14.40
C LEU A 131 -27.48 -3.77 -13.73
N ILE A 132 -27.64 -4.25 -12.50
CA ILE A 132 -26.61 -4.93 -11.72
C ILE A 132 -26.93 -6.42 -11.69
N ARG A 133 -26.34 -7.15 -12.63
CA ARG A 133 -26.61 -8.57 -12.85
C ARG A 133 -25.83 -9.45 -11.87
N LYS A 134 -26.38 -10.64 -11.63
CA LYS A 134 -25.76 -11.70 -10.83
C LYS A 134 -24.73 -12.44 -11.67
N HIS A 135 -23.59 -12.75 -11.07
CA HIS A 135 -22.56 -13.57 -11.70
C HIS A 135 -21.97 -14.58 -10.71
N HIS A 136 -22.01 -15.86 -11.04
CA HIS A 136 -21.33 -16.89 -10.23
C HIS A 136 -19.82 -16.87 -10.44
N CYS A 137 -19.08 -17.08 -9.36
CA CYS A 137 -17.68 -17.41 -9.42
C CYS A 137 -17.48 -18.88 -9.84
N ARG A 138 -16.70 -19.15 -10.88
CA ARG A 138 -16.38 -20.53 -11.35
C ARG A 138 -15.34 -21.26 -10.48
N LEU A 139 -15.12 -20.77 -9.24
CA LEU A 139 -14.17 -21.35 -8.29
C LEU A 139 -14.85 -21.69 -6.96
N CYS A 140 -15.70 -20.78 -6.44
CA CYS A 140 -16.39 -20.97 -5.17
C CYS A 140 -17.93 -20.97 -5.29
N GLY A 141 -18.51 -20.76 -6.47
CA GLY A 141 -19.96 -20.79 -6.68
C GLY A 141 -20.74 -19.59 -6.11
N THR A 142 -20.07 -18.68 -5.40
CA THR A 142 -20.70 -17.48 -4.84
C THR A 142 -21.15 -16.50 -5.92
N ILE A 143 -22.34 -15.91 -5.74
CA ILE A 143 -22.90 -14.88 -6.62
C ILE A 143 -22.33 -13.50 -6.25
N VAL A 144 -21.74 -12.82 -7.21
CA VAL A 144 -21.13 -11.50 -7.07
C VAL A 144 -21.50 -10.58 -8.22
N SER A 145 -21.33 -9.27 -8.06
CA SER A 145 -21.47 -8.29 -9.14
C SER A 145 -20.20 -8.21 -9.99
N ASP A 146 -20.30 -7.58 -11.15
CA ASP A 146 -19.15 -7.20 -11.99
C ASP A 146 -18.64 -5.78 -11.65
N ILE A 147 -19.40 -4.97 -10.92
CA ILE A 147 -19.02 -3.60 -10.56
C ILE A 147 -18.28 -3.47 -9.21
N ALA A 148 -17.53 -2.38 -9.07
CA ALA A 148 -17.05 -1.84 -7.81
C ALA A 148 -17.72 -0.47 -7.55
N ILE A 149 -18.52 -0.36 -6.50
CA ILE A 149 -19.25 0.89 -6.23
C ILE A 149 -18.41 1.89 -5.43
N ASN A 150 -17.38 1.40 -4.73
CA ASN A 150 -16.60 2.21 -3.79
C ASN A 150 -15.18 2.54 -4.30
N SER A 151 -14.89 2.35 -5.60
CA SER A 151 -13.55 2.57 -6.14
C SER A 151 -13.55 2.65 -7.66
N ASN A 152 -12.79 3.61 -8.21
CA ASN A 152 -12.53 3.76 -9.64
C ASN A 152 -11.40 2.85 -10.16
N ASP A 153 -10.78 2.05 -9.28
CA ASP A 153 -9.73 1.11 -9.66
C ASP A 153 -10.35 -0.17 -10.26
N PRO A 154 -10.01 -0.57 -11.51
CA PRO A 154 -10.43 -1.84 -12.10
C PRO A 154 -10.07 -3.06 -11.25
N SER A 155 -9.02 -2.98 -10.42
CA SER A 155 -8.64 -4.06 -9.49
C SER A 155 -9.65 -4.28 -8.36
N SER A 156 -10.55 -3.32 -8.15
CA SER A 156 -11.58 -3.34 -7.11
C SER A 156 -12.90 -3.99 -7.55
N MET A 157 -13.04 -4.40 -8.82
CA MET A 157 -14.23 -5.11 -9.32
C MET A 157 -14.51 -6.37 -8.50
N CYS A 158 -15.79 -6.65 -8.22
CA CYS A 158 -16.19 -7.79 -7.40
C CYS A 158 -15.99 -9.14 -8.13
N SER A 159 -15.98 -9.13 -9.46
CA SER A 159 -15.58 -10.25 -10.29
C SER A 159 -14.94 -9.79 -11.59
N LEU A 160 -14.14 -10.66 -12.20
CA LEU A 160 -13.48 -10.42 -13.48
C LEU A 160 -13.32 -11.73 -14.25
N GLN A 161 -13.11 -11.61 -15.57
CA GLN A 161 -12.67 -12.72 -16.39
C GLN A 161 -11.15 -12.88 -16.26
N VAL A 162 -10.71 -14.10 -15.96
CA VAL A 162 -9.30 -14.43 -15.80
C VAL A 162 -8.91 -15.48 -16.84
N PRO A 163 -7.84 -15.26 -17.62
CA PRO A 163 -7.31 -16.28 -18.53
C PRO A 163 -6.91 -17.54 -17.77
N ALA A 164 -7.38 -18.70 -18.22
CA ALA A 164 -7.04 -19.98 -17.59
C ALA A 164 -5.54 -20.31 -17.70
N GLY A 165 -4.84 -19.74 -18.68
CA GLY A 165 -3.39 -19.89 -18.87
C GLY A 165 -2.55 -19.46 -17.65
N ILE A 166 -3.01 -18.48 -16.88
CA ILE A 166 -2.33 -18.06 -15.65
C ILE A 166 -2.32 -19.19 -14.61
N PHE A 167 -3.39 -19.98 -14.53
CA PHE A 167 -3.47 -21.11 -13.61
C PHE A 167 -2.62 -22.30 -14.07
N LEU A 168 -2.54 -22.52 -15.39
CA LEU A 168 -1.63 -23.50 -15.97
C LEU A 168 -0.19 -23.19 -15.54
N GLU A 169 0.24 -21.93 -15.68
CA GLU A 169 1.58 -21.49 -15.29
C GLU A 169 1.87 -21.71 -13.79
N LEU A 170 0.89 -21.43 -12.92
CA LEU A 170 1.05 -21.59 -11.46
C LEU A 170 1.04 -23.05 -11.01
N LEU A 171 0.39 -23.94 -11.76
CA LEU A 171 0.19 -25.34 -11.40
C LEU A 171 0.69 -26.27 -12.51
N PRO A 172 2.00 -26.23 -12.89
CA PRO A 172 2.50 -26.94 -14.06
C PRO A 172 2.47 -28.47 -13.91
N ASN A 173 2.46 -28.96 -12.67
CA ASN A 173 2.63 -30.38 -12.36
C ASN A 173 1.31 -31.15 -12.18
N LEU A 174 0.17 -30.57 -12.53
CA LEU A 174 -1.11 -31.29 -12.49
C LEU A 174 -1.25 -32.25 -13.67
N ASN A 175 -2.14 -33.22 -13.53
CA ASN A 175 -2.41 -34.21 -14.57
C ASN A 175 -3.27 -33.62 -15.69
N TYR A 176 -2.63 -32.88 -16.59
CA TYR A 176 -3.31 -32.28 -17.74
C TYR A 176 -3.51 -33.28 -18.87
N PRO A 177 -4.66 -33.22 -19.57
CA PRO A 177 -4.88 -33.99 -20.78
C PRO A 177 -3.83 -33.70 -21.87
N PRO A 178 -3.49 -34.66 -22.75
CA PRO A 178 -2.44 -34.50 -23.76
C PRO A 178 -2.60 -33.29 -24.67
N HIS A 179 -3.85 -32.90 -25.00
CA HIS A 179 -4.12 -31.74 -25.85
C HIS A 179 -3.79 -30.39 -25.18
N ILE A 180 -3.80 -30.32 -23.84
CA ILE A 180 -3.37 -29.14 -23.09
C ILE A 180 -1.85 -29.11 -23.03
N SER A 181 -1.22 -30.23 -22.66
CA SER A 181 0.24 -30.35 -22.56
C SER A 181 0.95 -30.08 -23.88
N ASN A 182 0.40 -30.57 -25.00
CA ASN A 182 0.97 -30.34 -26.34
C ASN A 182 0.85 -28.89 -26.83
N ASN A 183 -0.08 -28.10 -26.26
CA ASN A 183 -0.33 -26.71 -26.65
C ASN A 183 -0.01 -25.73 -25.51
N TRP A 184 0.81 -26.15 -24.54
CA TRP A 184 1.06 -25.43 -23.30
C TRP A 184 1.49 -23.98 -23.53
N ASP A 185 2.52 -23.77 -24.36
CA ASP A 185 3.08 -22.45 -24.62
C ASP A 185 2.05 -21.51 -25.27
N ALA A 186 1.21 -22.04 -26.16
CA ALA A 186 0.16 -21.29 -26.82
C ALA A 186 -0.98 -20.91 -25.84
N LEU A 187 -1.30 -21.76 -24.86
CA LEU A 187 -2.35 -21.52 -23.87
C LEU A 187 -1.92 -20.57 -22.76
N VAL A 188 -0.65 -20.63 -22.34
CA VAL A 188 -0.08 -19.74 -21.31
C VAL A 188 0.18 -18.33 -21.86
N SER A 189 0.57 -18.21 -23.14
CA SER A 189 0.86 -16.92 -23.79
C SER A 189 -0.37 -16.17 -24.32
N ILE A 190 -1.59 -16.66 -24.06
CA ILE A 190 -2.83 -15.99 -24.49
C ILE A 190 -2.95 -14.62 -23.82
N ASN A 191 -2.76 -13.57 -24.61
CA ASN A 191 -2.95 -12.20 -24.17
C ASN A 191 -4.40 -11.75 -24.42
N PRO A 192 -5.16 -11.36 -23.37
CA PRO A 192 -6.55 -10.91 -23.50
C PRO A 192 -6.75 -9.69 -24.40
N ALA A 193 -5.71 -8.88 -24.64
CA ALA A 193 -5.80 -7.70 -25.49
C ALA A 193 -5.61 -7.97 -26.99
N SER A 194 -4.99 -9.10 -27.38
CA SER A 194 -4.57 -9.33 -28.78
C SER A 194 -5.21 -10.53 -29.46
N THR A 195 -5.79 -11.47 -28.70
CA THR A 195 -6.30 -12.74 -29.27
C THR A 195 -7.81 -12.84 -29.18
N ARG A 196 -8.49 -13.01 -30.33
CA ARG A 196 -9.95 -13.22 -30.43
C ARG A 196 -10.44 -14.41 -29.58
N HIS A 197 -9.60 -15.40 -29.35
CA HIS A 197 -9.90 -16.60 -28.58
C HIS A 197 -9.64 -16.47 -27.08
N ALA A 198 -9.17 -15.30 -26.60
CA ALA A 198 -8.88 -15.11 -25.18
C ALA A 198 -10.13 -15.21 -24.31
N GLU A 199 -11.30 -14.79 -24.82
CA GLU A 199 -12.57 -14.97 -24.11
C GLU A 199 -12.95 -16.45 -23.96
N LEU A 200 -12.61 -17.29 -24.94
CA LEU A 200 -12.93 -18.73 -24.95
C LEU A 200 -12.10 -19.53 -23.94
N PHE A 201 -10.89 -19.05 -23.61
CA PHE A 201 -10.00 -19.67 -22.62
C PHE A 201 -9.88 -18.81 -21.35
N SER A 202 -11.01 -18.22 -20.94
CA SER A 202 -11.13 -17.44 -19.72
C SER A 202 -12.30 -17.92 -18.88
N PHE A 203 -12.21 -17.72 -17.57
CA PHE A 203 -13.32 -18.00 -16.67
C PHE A 203 -13.51 -16.87 -15.66
N ARG A 204 -14.75 -16.72 -15.18
CA ARG A 204 -15.08 -15.66 -14.23
C ARG A 204 -14.77 -16.10 -12.81
N CYS A 205 -13.99 -15.30 -12.09
CA CYS A 205 -13.78 -15.49 -10.65
C CYS A 205 -14.12 -14.23 -9.85
N CYS A 206 -14.50 -14.43 -8.59
CA CYS A 206 -14.69 -13.35 -7.64
C CYS A 206 -13.34 -12.80 -7.18
N ARG A 207 -13.36 -11.57 -6.66
CA ARG A 207 -12.17 -10.87 -6.18
C ARG A 207 -11.43 -11.64 -5.07
N GLU A 208 -12.17 -12.30 -4.19
CA GLU A 208 -11.57 -13.10 -3.10
C GLU A 208 -10.81 -14.31 -3.65
N CYS A 209 -11.44 -15.14 -4.50
CA CYS A 209 -10.77 -16.27 -5.13
C CYS A 209 -9.58 -15.85 -5.99
N LYS A 210 -9.70 -14.73 -6.73
CA LYS A 210 -8.57 -14.14 -7.44
C LYS A 210 -7.42 -13.83 -6.47
N ASN A 211 -7.69 -13.08 -5.40
CA ASN A 211 -6.63 -12.65 -4.49
C ASN A 211 -5.98 -13.82 -3.73
N THR A 212 -6.75 -14.89 -3.48
CA THR A 212 -6.26 -16.12 -2.85
C THR A 212 -5.39 -16.95 -3.78
N LEU A 213 -5.82 -17.15 -5.03
CA LEU A 213 -5.12 -18.04 -5.98
C LEU A 213 -4.06 -17.34 -6.83
N LEU A 214 -4.29 -16.06 -7.12
CA LEU A 214 -3.34 -15.16 -7.75
C LEU A 214 -2.96 -14.13 -6.68
N PRO A 215 -2.15 -14.51 -5.66
CA PRO A 215 -1.50 -13.49 -4.85
C PRO A 215 -0.84 -12.55 -5.84
N LYS A 216 -0.93 -11.23 -5.62
CA LYS A 216 -0.28 -10.22 -6.46
C LYS A 216 1.21 -10.57 -6.53
N HIS A 217 1.58 -11.39 -7.51
CA HIS A 217 2.95 -11.59 -7.89
C HIS A 217 3.22 -10.30 -8.64
N ASN A 218 3.79 -9.34 -7.92
CA ASN A 218 4.38 -8.16 -8.52
C ASN A 218 5.54 -8.66 -9.39
N ARG A 219 5.24 -9.18 -10.59
CA ARG A 219 6.24 -9.64 -11.56
C ARG A 219 7.07 -8.45 -12.08
N ASP A 220 6.60 -7.22 -11.88
CA ASP A 220 7.33 -5.98 -12.17
C ASP A 220 8.18 -5.44 -11.00
N ASP A 221 8.02 -5.92 -9.75
CA ASP A 221 8.75 -5.36 -8.58
C ASP A 221 10.00 -6.17 -8.19
N THR A 222 10.54 -7.04 -9.04
CA THR A 222 11.70 -7.86 -8.64
C THR A 222 12.92 -7.02 -8.29
N ASP A 223 13.12 -5.86 -8.91
CA ASP A 223 14.31 -5.04 -8.66
C ASP A 223 14.15 -4.12 -7.45
N GLU A 224 13.01 -3.41 -7.33
CA GLU A 224 12.75 -2.51 -6.20
C GLU A 224 12.42 -3.25 -4.89
N THR A 225 11.69 -4.38 -4.95
CA THR A 225 11.48 -5.21 -3.75
C THR A 225 12.77 -5.91 -3.34
N SER A 226 13.62 -6.30 -4.30
CA SER A 226 14.97 -6.81 -4.01
C SER A 226 15.83 -5.73 -3.32
N ALA A 227 15.78 -4.48 -3.77
CA ALA A 227 16.47 -3.37 -3.10
C ALA A 227 15.94 -3.11 -1.68
N LEU A 228 14.63 -3.24 -1.46
CA LEU A 228 14.02 -3.16 -0.13
C LEU A 228 14.52 -4.30 0.77
N PHE A 229 14.52 -5.54 0.30
CA PHE A 229 15.01 -6.69 1.05
C PHE A 229 16.51 -6.64 1.30
N ALA A 230 17.31 -6.11 0.35
CA ALA A 230 18.74 -5.87 0.55
C ALA A 230 18.98 -4.88 1.69
N THR A 231 18.25 -3.76 1.71
CA THR A 231 18.31 -2.77 2.81
C THR A 231 17.86 -3.41 4.13
N TYR A 232 16.83 -4.24 4.12
CA TYR A 232 16.36 -4.95 5.31
C TYR A 232 17.38 -5.97 5.83
N ASN A 233 18.05 -6.71 4.96
CA ASN A 233 19.10 -7.65 5.34
C ASN A 233 20.32 -6.93 5.93
N GLU A 234 20.69 -5.77 5.39
CA GLU A 234 21.72 -4.90 5.98
C GLU A 234 21.35 -4.48 7.41
N LEU A 235 20.10 -4.04 7.61
CA LEU A 235 19.58 -3.71 8.94
C LEU A 235 19.64 -4.91 9.90
N LEU A 236 19.27 -6.11 9.46
CA LEU A 236 19.36 -7.32 10.28
C LEU A 236 20.80 -7.66 10.68
N MET A 237 21.76 -7.52 9.76
CA MET A 237 23.18 -7.76 10.04
C MET A 237 23.72 -6.76 11.07
N LEU A 238 23.43 -5.48 10.90
CA LEU A 238 23.82 -4.44 11.85
C LEU A 238 23.17 -4.65 13.23
N LYS A 239 21.89 -5.03 13.27
CA LYS A 239 21.19 -5.40 14.49
C LYS A 239 21.89 -6.56 15.22
N ALA A 240 22.32 -7.59 14.50
CA ALA A 240 23.04 -8.72 15.08
C ALA A 240 24.41 -8.32 15.65
N HIS A 241 25.16 -7.46 14.94
CA HIS A 241 26.42 -6.91 15.44
C HIS A 241 26.24 -6.11 16.72
N ILE A 242 25.25 -5.20 16.76
CA ILE A 242 24.91 -4.40 17.93
C ILE A 242 24.53 -5.31 19.11
N SER A 243 23.60 -6.26 18.88
CA SER A 243 23.10 -7.17 19.92
C SER A 243 24.20 -8.07 20.50
N THR A 244 25.23 -8.41 19.71
CA THR A 244 26.36 -9.23 20.15
C THR A 244 27.43 -8.40 20.88
N ALA A 245 27.68 -7.17 20.42
CA ALA A 245 28.72 -6.30 20.97
C ALA A 245 28.29 -5.61 22.28
N MET A 246 27.00 -5.27 22.41
CA MET A 246 26.43 -4.58 23.58
C MET A 246 26.73 -5.27 24.93
N PRO A 247 26.37 -6.55 25.14
CA PRO A 247 26.61 -7.22 26.43
C PRO A 247 28.11 -7.41 26.72
N ARG A 248 28.93 -7.56 25.69
CA ARG A 248 30.39 -7.64 25.84
C ARG A 248 30.97 -6.32 26.31
N TYR A 249 30.46 -5.20 25.80
CA TYR A 249 30.85 -3.86 26.24
C TYR A 249 30.45 -3.63 27.69
N GLU A 250 29.20 -3.95 28.04
CA GLU A 250 28.68 -3.86 29.42
C GLU A 250 29.52 -4.69 30.41
N SER A 251 29.85 -5.94 30.06
CA SER A 251 30.65 -6.82 30.90
C SER A 251 32.08 -6.30 31.11
N LEU A 252 32.71 -5.73 30.08
CA LEU A 252 34.06 -5.17 30.19
C LEU A 252 34.08 -3.85 30.98
N VAL A 253 33.03 -3.04 30.87
CA VAL A 253 32.89 -1.82 31.69
C VAL A 253 32.65 -2.21 33.15
N SER A 254 31.80 -3.20 33.40
CA SER A 254 31.48 -3.68 34.75
C SER A 254 32.65 -4.38 35.45
N SER A 255 33.57 -5.01 34.71
CA SER A 255 34.76 -5.64 35.31
C SER A 255 35.75 -4.61 35.87
N ASN A 256 35.72 -3.37 35.37
CA ASN A 256 36.54 -2.24 35.80
C ASN A 256 38.04 -2.58 35.95
N LEU A 257 38.58 -3.35 35.00
CA LEU A 257 39.98 -3.75 35.00
C LEU A 257 40.82 -2.80 34.13
N ASP A 258 41.80 -2.14 34.75
CA ASP A 258 42.73 -1.18 34.11
C ASP A 258 43.38 -1.71 32.83
N ARG A 259 43.79 -2.98 32.83
CA ARG A 259 44.44 -3.64 31.69
C ARG A 259 43.52 -3.77 30.46
N GLN A 260 42.21 -3.64 30.66
CA GLN A 260 41.20 -3.80 29.61
C GLN A 260 40.73 -2.46 29.02
N ASN A 261 41.18 -1.30 29.52
CA ASN A 261 40.74 0.02 29.03
C ASN A 261 40.94 0.20 27.52
N GLU A 262 42.04 -0.28 26.96
CA GLU A 262 42.27 -0.21 25.51
C GLU A 262 41.25 -1.07 24.73
N GLN A 263 40.91 -2.24 25.26
CA GLN A 263 39.90 -3.12 24.69
C GLN A 263 38.49 -2.52 24.80
N ILE A 264 38.17 -1.86 25.92
CA ILE A 264 36.92 -1.14 26.14
C ILE A 264 36.77 -0.01 25.12
N ASN A 265 37.79 0.83 24.97
CA ASN A 265 37.78 1.94 24.02
C ASN A 265 37.65 1.48 22.55
N ARG A 266 38.34 0.40 22.18
CA ARG A 266 38.19 -0.22 20.84
C ARG A 266 36.77 -0.73 20.61
N LEU A 267 36.15 -1.38 21.61
CA LEU A 267 34.80 -1.91 21.50
C LEU A 267 33.75 -0.79 21.48
N ARG A 268 33.92 0.25 22.31
CA ARG A 268 33.12 1.48 22.29
C ARG A 268 33.11 2.12 20.90
N ALA A 269 34.29 2.32 20.30
CA ALA A 269 34.40 2.91 18.96
C ALA A 269 33.70 2.05 17.88
N LYS A 270 33.83 0.72 17.96
CA LYS A 270 33.12 -0.21 17.06
C LYS A 270 31.60 -0.16 17.24
N LEU A 271 31.13 -0.12 18.48
CA LEU A 271 29.70 -0.09 18.80
C LEU A 271 29.06 1.23 18.34
N MET A 272 29.75 2.36 18.59
CA MET A 272 29.36 3.68 18.07
C MET A 272 29.26 3.66 16.53
N LYS A 273 30.22 3.03 15.85
CA LYS A 273 30.19 2.87 14.40
C LYS A 273 28.98 2.05 13.95
N HIS A 274 28.72 0.90 14.55
CA HIS A 274 27.55 0.07 14.19
C HIS A 274 26.22 0.79 14.42
N LEU A 275 26.09 1.56 15.50
CA LEU A 275 24.89 2.36 15.78
C LEU A 275 24.68 3.44 14.72
N LYS A 276 25.76 4.14 14.32
CA LYS A 276 25.72 5.16 13.26
C LYS A 276 25.39 4.56 11.88
N ASP A 277 25.97 3.41 11.55
CA ASP A 277 25.69 2.70 10.31
C ASP A 277 24.22 2.24 10.29
N PHE A 278 23.68 1.77 11.43
CA PHE A 278 22.27 1.38 11.56
C PHE A 278 21.31 2.57 11.42
N GLU A 279 21.60 3.71 12.04
CA GLU A 279 20.85 4.95 11.85
C GLU A 279 20.84 5.40 10.38
N THR A 280 22.00 5.33 9.72
CA THR A 280 22.14 5.68 8.30
C THR A 280 21.31 4.77 7.41
N ALA A 281 21.32 3.45 7.68
CA ALA A 281 20.48 2.49 6.96
C ALA A 281 18.98 2.75 7.15
N ILE A 282 18.55 3.15 8.36
CA ILE A 282 17.15 3.56 8.62
C ILE A 282 16.80 4.83 7.84
N ALA A 283 17.69 5.82 7.81
CA ALA A 283 17.47 7.05 7.04
C ALA A 283 17.33 6.77 5.53
N ASN A 284 18.18 5.89 4.99
CA ASN A 284 18.13 5.44 3.60
C ASN A 284 16.81 4.70 3.30
N LEU A 285 16.38 3.80 4.18
CA LEU A 285 15.07 3.12 4.07
C LEU A 285 13.93 4.15 4.05
N LYS A 286 13.98 5.13 4.96
CA LYS A 286 12.95 6.18 5.03
C LYS A 286 12.89 7.00 3.75
N GLN A 287 14.03 7.42 3.23
CA GLN A 287 14.11 8.23 2.00
C GLN A 287 13.61 7.46 0.77
N LYS A 288 13.95 6.18 0.65
CA LYS A 288 13.56 5.35 -0.49
C LYS A 288 12.09 4.90 -0.44
N SER A 289 11.56 4.65 0.76
CA SER A 289 10.26 3.99 0.91
C SER A 289 9.12 4.90 1.36
N PHE A 290 9.39 6.16 1.72
CA PHE A 290 8.37 7.12 2.14
C PHE A 290 8.47 8.43 1.36
N ARG A 291 7.31 9.02 1.06
CA ARG A 291 7.19 10.39 0.55
C ARG A 291 6.59 11.32 1.62
N LEU A 292 6.97 12.58 1.59
CA LEU A 292 6.35 13.60 2.43
C LEU A 292 5.07 14.11 1.75
N ASP A 293 3.93 13.94 2.40
CA ASP A 293 2.67 14.53 1.93
C ASP A 293 2.72 16.06 2.10
N PRO A 294 2.56 16.84 1.02
CA PRO A 294 2.67 18.30 1.08
C PRO A 294 1.58 18.97 1.94
N ASN A 295 0.42 18.33 2.08
CA ASN A 295 -0.70 18.88 2.86
C ASN A 295 -0.59 18.51 4.33
N THR A 296 -0.34 17.23 4.62
CA THR A 296 -0.35 16.73 6.00
C THR A 296 1.02 16.77 6.67
N LYS A 297 2.10 16.98 5.89
CA LYS A 297 3.51 16.82 6.32
C LYS A 297 3.81 15.46 6.93
N LYS A 298 2.96 14.46 6.70
CA LYS A 298 3.17 13.09 7.18
C LYS A 298 3.96 12.29 6.15
N HIS A 299 4.75 11.34 6.64
CA HIS A 299 5.44 10.39 5.78
C HIS A 299 4.44 9.32 5.36
N VAL A 300 4.17 9.24 4.06
CA VAL A 300 3.28 8.25 3.46
C VAL A 300 4.13 7.20 2.77
N PRO A 301 3.99 5.90 3.10
CA PRO A 301 4.74 4.85 2.43
C PRO A 301 4.36 4.78 0.94
N LEU A 302 5.37 4.58 0.09
CA LEU A 302 5.20 4.49 -1.37
C LEU A 302 4.70 3.10 -1.78
N MET A 303 5.44 2.06 -1.40
CA MET A 303 5.18 0.66 -1.77
C MET A 303 5.00 -0.20 -0.52
N HIS A 304 4.17 -1.25 -0.63
CA HIS A 304 3.87 -2.20 0.44
C HIS A 304 3.72 -1.54 1.84
N PRO A 305 2.66 -0.72 2.04
CA PRO A 305 2.55 0.18 3.19
C PRO A 305 2.68 -0.54 4.53
N THR A 306 2.10 -1.74 4.65
CA THR A 306 2.20 -2.56 5.87
C THR A 306 3.63 -3.03 6.13
N LEU A 307 4.32 -3.55 5.11
CA LEU A 307 5.66 -4.11 5.24
C LEU A 307 6.68 -3.03 5.62
N VAL A 308 6.75 -1.97 4.82
CA VAL A 308 7.70 -0.86 5.02
C VAL A 308 7.46 -0.18 6.37
N THR A 309 6.20 0.04 6.75
CA THR A 309 5.87 0.64 8.05
C THR A 309 6.29 -0.25 9.21
N ASN A 310 6.10 -1.57 9.11
CA ASN A 310 6.49 -2.50 10.16
C ASN A 310 8.01 -2.61 10.29
N ILE A 311 8.74 -2.66 9.16
CA ILE A 311 10.21 -2.64 9.17
C ILE A 311 10.71 -1.36 9.85
N TYR A 312 10.24 -0.20 9.41
CA TYR A 312 10.66 1.10 9.96
C TYR A 312 10.35 1.23 11.46
N LYS A 313 9.15 0.83 11.90
CA LYS A 313 8.77 0.85 13.32
C LYS A 313 9.63 -0.07 14.16
N SER A 314 9.91 -1.27 13.69
CA SER A 314 10.73 -2.24 14.42
C SER A 314 12.19 -1.76 14.56
N THR A 315 12.76 -1.21 13.49
CA THR A 315 14.15 -0.76 13.50
C THR A 315 14.35 0.54 14.27
N ILE A 316 13.40 1.48 14.22
CA ILE A 316 13.52 2.74 14.98
C ILE A 316 13.43 2.50 16.49
N VAL A 317 12.54 1.61 16.93
CA VAL A 317 12.43 1.23 18.36
C VAL A 317 13.72 0.57 18.82
N PHE A 318 14.25 -0.38 18.04
CA PHE A 318 15.52 -1.03 18.37
C PHE A 318 16.70 -0.04 18.44
N LEU A 319 16.76 0.94 17.52
CA LEU A 319 17.81 1.98 17.56
C LEU A 319 17.68 2.82 18.83
N GLN A 320 16.47 3.27 19.18
CA GLN A 320 16.22 4.06 20.38
C GLN A 320 16.68 3.32 21.64
N ASP A 321 16.25 2.07 21.82
CA ASP A 321 16.65 1.24 22.97
C ASP A 321 18.17 1.04 23.02
N SER A 322 18.80 0.77 21.87
CA SER A 322 20.24 0.53 21.78
C SER A 322 21.06 1.79 22.06
N LEU A 323 20.59 2.97 21.63
CA LEU A 323 21.26 4.25 21.91
C LEU A 323 21.19 4.61 23.39
N LEU A 324 20.03 4.39 24.03
CA LEU A 324 19.85 4.62 25.46
C LEU A 324 20.72 3.68 26.30
N HIS A 325 20.76 2.40 25.94
CA HIS A 325 21.60 1.40 26.62
C HIS A 325 23.09 1.72 26.47
N PHE A 326 23.52 2.06 25.25
CA PHE A 326 24.89 2.47 24.97
C PHE A 326 25.28 3.72 25.76
N LYS A 327 24.44 4.76 25.75
CA LYS A 327 24.69 6.00 26.49
C LYS A 327 24.86 5.72 27.98
N LYS A 328 23.99 4.92 28.58
CA LYS A 328 24.09 4.54 30.00
C LYS A 328 25.45 3.92 30.34
N ILE A 329 25.83 2.85 29.64
CA ILE A 329 27.12 2.17 29.90
C ILE A 329 28.30 3.12 29.63
N ASN A 330 28.19 3.95 28.61
CA ASN A 330 29.23 4.89 28.24
C ASN A 330 29.44 5.99 29.30
N ASP A 331 28.36 6.50 29.88
CA ASP A 331 28.40 7.49 30.95
C ASP A 331 29.03 6.86 32.21
N GLU A 332 28.68 5.60 32.55
CA GLU A 332 29.31 4.83 33.64
C GLU A 332 30.83 4.68 33.41
N PHE A 333 31.25 4.32 32.20
CA PHE A 333 32.67 4.20 31.86
C PHE A 333 33.41 5.53 31.97
N GLN A 334 32.84 6.63 31.47
CA GLN A 334 33.44 7.95 31.55
C GLN A 334 33.58 8.44 32.99
N GLU A 335 32.59 8.17 33.85
CA GLU A 335 32.64 8.55 35.26
C GLU A 335 33.72 7.78 36.02
N MET A 336 33.88 6.48 35.73
CA MET A 336 34.97 5.66 36.28
C MET A 336 36.35 6.16 35.81
N GLU A 337 36.49 6.55 34.54
CA GLU A 337 37.73 7.08 34.01
C GLU A 337 38.10 8.45 34.63
N LYS A 338 37.11 9.34 34.79
CA LYS A 338 37.28 10.63 35.50
C LYS A 338 37.68 10.42 36.96
N SER A 339 37.04 9.48 37.65
CA SER A 339 37.36 9.15 39.05
C SER A 339 38.79 8.62 39.21
N ARG A 340 39.28 7.85 38.22
CA ARG A 340 40.68 7.36 38.21
C ARG A 340 41.69 8.46 37.94
N LEU A 341 41.41 9.33 36.97
CA LEU A 341 42.28 10.46 36.64
C LEU A 341 42.39 11.45 37.81
N THR A 342 41.28 11.70 38.53
CA THR A 342 41.28 12.54 39.74
C THR A 342 41.97 11.87 40.93
N GLY A 343 41.82 10.55 41.11
CA GLY A 343 42.54 9.78 42.13
C GLY A 343 44.06 9.73 41.93
N GLN A 344 44.54 9.68 40.68
CA GLN A 344 45.98 9.68 40.36
C GLN A 344 46.67 11.02 40.61
N LEU A 345 45.94 12.14 40.50
CA LEU A 345 46.46 13.49 40.81
C LEU A 345 46.63 13.73 42.32
N GLY A 346 45.94 12.97 43.19
CA GLY A 346 46.05 13.09 44.65
C GLY A 346 47.18 12.27 45.29
N GLN A 347 47.86 11.40 44.55
CA GLN A 347 48.89 10.49 45.09
C GLN A 347 50.34 10.88 44.77
N LEU A 348 50.55 11.97 44.02
CA LEU A 348 51.89 12.42 43.64
C LEU A 348 52.56 13.38 44.65
N ASP A 349 51.86 13.83 45.69
CA ASP A 349 52.38 14.78 46.70
C ASP A 349 52.74 14.15 48.06
N THR A 350 52.77 12.81 48.19
CA THR A 350 53.18 12.16 49.45
C THR A 350 54.34 11.18 49.25
N SER A 351 55.48 11.68 48.81
CA SER A 351 56.75 10.97 48.98
C SER A 351 57.93 11.94 49.10
N SER A 352 58.02 12.65 50.22
CA SER A 352 59.30 13.02 50.87
C SER A 352 59.05 13.93 52.07
N ALA A 353 59.90 13.78 53.10
CA ALA A 353 60.04 14.57 54.32
C ALA A 353 59.28 14.07 55.58
N ASP A 354 59.96 13.15 56.27
CA ASP A 354 60.24 13.12 57.71
C ASP A 354 59.22 13.67 58.72
N GLU A 355 58.75 12.77 59.58
CA GLU A 355 58.21 13.08 60.91
C GLU A 355 59.34 13.48 61.88
N GLN A 356 59.28 14.71 62.41
CA GLN A 356 59.72 15.00 63.78
C GLN A 356 59.04 16.24 64.37
N SER A 357 58.52 16.06 65.58
CA SER A 357 58.27 17.05 66.65
C SER A 357 57.00 17.93 66.65
N ALA A 358 56.08 17.54 67.55
CA ALA A 358 55.68 18.26 68.78
C ALA A 358 55.01 19.66 68.76
N LEU A 359 53.81 19.69 69.37
CA LEU A 359 53.25 20.68 70.33
C LEU A 359 52.72 22.06 69.84
N SER A 360 51.40 22.09 69.60
CA SER A 360 50.33 22.99 70.14
C SER A 360 50.46 24.55 70.11
N PRO A 361 49.43 25.35 70.47
CA PRO A 361 48.62 26.12 69.50
C PRO A 361 48.45 27.62 69.84
N GLU A 362 48.18 28.51 68.86
CA GLU A 362 47.30 29.68 69.09
C GLU A 362 46.94 30.50 67.84
N ALA A 363 45.62 30.67 67.66
CA ALA A 363 44.86 31.79 67.13
C ALA A 363 45.31 32.57 65.86
N ALA A 364 44.62 32.30 64.74
CA ALA A 364 44.02 33.33 63.88
C ALA A 364 42.99 32.72 62.90
N SER A 365 41.79 33.32 62.82
CA SER A 365 40.87 33.19 61.68
C SER A 365 40.93 34.49 60.85
N PRO A 366 40.46 34.58 59.58
CA PRO A 366 39.77 33.57 58.78
C PRO A 366 40.51 33.17 57.48
N SER A 367 40.24 31.95 57.04
CA SER A 367 40.71 31.34 55.80
C SER A 367 40.13 32.04 54.55
N PRO A 368 40.91 32.27 53.48
CA PRO A 368 40.37 32.27 52.13
C PRO A 368 40.05 30.82 51.72
N ALA A 369 39.03 30.67 50.90
CA ALA A 369 38.57 29.41 50.31
C ALA A 369 39.69 28.63 49.59
N PRO A 370 39.59 27.29 49.48
CA PRO A 370 40.60 26.47 48.83
C PRO A 370 40.76 26.84 47.34
N PRO A 371 41.98 26.78 46.78
CA PRO A 371 42.22 27.15 45.39
C PRO A 371 41.57 26.11 44.46
N LYS A 372 40.74 26.58 43.53
CA LYS A 372 40.16 25.75 42.47
C LYS A 372 41.28 25.09 41.65
N PRO A 373 41.18 23.80 41.28
CA PRO A 373 42.18 23.14 40.45
C PRO A 373 42.31 23.86 39.11
N ARG A 374 43.53 24.25 38.72
CA ARG A 374 43.79 24.95 37.47
C ARG A 374 43.55 24.00 36.29
N LEU A 375 42.50 24.27 35.51
CA LEU A 375 42.19 23.55 34.27
C LEU A 375 43.37 23.59 33.29
N THR A 376 43.62 22.49 32.59
CA THR A 376 44.66 22.45 31.55
C THR A 376 44.20 23.21 30.30
N LYS A 377 45.14 23.74 29.50
CA LYS A 377 44.83 24.48 28.25
C LYS A 377 43.95 23.68 27.26
N LYS A 378 44.09 22.35 27.27
CA LYS A 378 43.27 21.45 26.43
C LYS A 378 41.83 21.38 26.93
N GLN A 379 41.63 21.20 28.23
CA GLN A 379 40.29 21.18 28.85
C GLN A 379 39.57 22.52 28.69
N ILE A 380 40.27 23.65 28.82
CA ILE A 380 39.67 24.97 28.58
C ILE A 380 39.17 25.09 27.14
N ARG A 381 39.91 24.55 26.16
CA ARG A 381 39.49 24.57 24.75
C ARG A 381 38.26 23.70 24.52
N GLU A 382 38.24 22.49 25.06
CA GLU A 382 37.12 21.55 24.94
C GLU A 382 35.85 22.11 25.58
N LEU A 383 35.94 22.68 26.79
CA LEU A 383 34.81 23.32 27.48
C LEU A 383 34.29 24.54 26.73
N ARG A 384 35.17 25.33 26.11
CA ARG A 384 34.79 26.48 25.26
C ARG A 384 34.09 26.05 23.98
N GLU A 385 34.58 24.99 23.33
CA GLU A 385 33.95 24.41 22.14
C GLU A 385 32.57 23.85 22.48
N GLU A 386 32.44 23.15 23.62
CA GLU A 386 31.14 22.65 24.10
C GLU A 386 30.17 23.79 24.42
N LEU A 387 30.63 24.85 25.10
CA LEU A 387 29.83 26.03 25.40
C LEU A 387 29.33 26.72 24.12
N MET A 388 30.18 26.81 23.09
CA MET A 388 29.81 27.38 21.79
C MET A 388 28.69 26.56 21.14
N VAL A 389 28.83 25.24 21.09
CA VAL A 389 27.83 24.33 20.51
C VAL A 389 26.51 24.40 21.28
N VAL A 390 26.53 24.37 22.61
CA VAL A 390 25.33 24.47 23.44
C VAL A 390 24.62 25.82 23.23
N SER A 391 25.38 26.92 23.09
CA SER A 391 24.82 28.24 22.80
C SER A 391 24.15 28.32 21.41
N GLU A 392 24.75 27.68 20.41
CA GLU A 392 24.19 27.60 19.05
C GLU A 392 22.92 26.75 19.04
N GLN A 393 22.93 25.61 19.74
CA GLN A 393 21.75 24.76 19.91
C GLN A 393 20.61 25.50 20.61
N GLN A 394 20.90 26.25 21.68
CA GLN A 394 19.92 27.08 22.38
C GLN A 394 19.28 28.12 21.44
N TYR A 395 20.09 28.76 20.58
CA TYR A 395 19.59 29.72 19.59
C TYR A 395 18.66 29.06 18.56
N LEU A 396 19.04 27.89 18.02
CA LEU A 396 18.24 27.15 17.05
C LEU A 396 16.90 26.68 17.61
N VAL A 397 16.89 26.16 18.85
CA VAL A 397 15.65 25.71 19.52
C VAL A 397 14.73 26.90 19.80
N ASN A 398 15.26 28.04 20.22
CA ASN A 398 14.47 29.27 20.38
C ASN A 398 13.85 29.75 19.05
N GLN A 399 14.56 29.62 17.93
CA GLN A 399 14.01 29.91 16.60
C GLN A 399 12.86 28.96 16.24
N GLN A 400 12.98 27.67 16.57
CA GLN A 400 11.91 26.69 16.36
C GLN A 400 10.67 27.00 17.21
N ILE A 401 10.84 27.48 18.45
CA ILE A 401 9.73 27.94 19.30
C ILE A 401 9.03 29.14 18.65
N ALA A 402 9.79 30.11 18.14
CA ALA A 402 9.22 31.27 17.44
C ALA A 402 8.42 30.86 16.18
N GLU A 403 8.92 29.88 15.42
CA GLU A 403 8.24 29.34 14.24
C GLU A 403 6.99 28.52 14.61
N ALA A 404 7.06 27.73 15.69
CA ALA A 404 5.93 26.97 16.22
C ALA A 404 4.81 27.89 16.72
N LYS A 405 5.16 28.99 17.43
CA LYS A 405 4.23 30.06 17.81
C LYS A 405 3.57 30.72 16.60
N LYS A 406 4.35 31.07 15.57
CA LYS A 406 3.83 31.63 14.31
C LYS A 406 2.84 30.69 13.60
N ARG A 407 3.07 29.37 13.71
CA ARG A 407 2.24 28.32 13.10
C ARG A 407 1.12 27.78 14.01
N ARG A 408 0.93 28.33 15.21
CA ARG A 408 -0.09 27.92 16.20
C ARG A 408 -0.03 26.43 16.58
N ARG A 409 1.17 25.84 16.58
CA ARG A 409 1.40 24.46 17.04
C ARG A 409 1.84 24.48 18.50
N PHE A 410 0.88 24.59 19.40
CA PHE A 410 1.13 24.80 20.83
C PHE A 410 1.65 23.54 21.55
N ASP A 411 1.32 22.36 21.02
CA ASP A 411 1.76 21.08 21.57
C ASP A 411 3.30 20.92 21.50
N GLU A 412 3.91 21.40 20.40
CA GLU A 412 5.36 21.38 20.19
C GLU A 412 6.11 22.37 21.11
N ILE A 413 5.44 23.43 21.59
CA ILE A 413 6.07 24.48 22.40
C ILE A 413 6.44 23.96 23.79
N SER A 414 5.63 23.08 24.39
CA SER A 414 5.91 22.53 25.72
C SER A 414 7.21 21.73 25.72
N ALA A 415 7.38 20.83 24.74
CA ALA A 415 8.58 20.02 24.61
C ALA A 415 9.82 20.85 24.25
N LEU A 416 9.68 21.83 23.34
CA LEU A 416 10.81 22.70 22.99
C LEU A 416 11.22 23.62 24.16
N SER A 417 10.28 24.05 24.99
CA SER A 417 10.57 24.86 26.19
C SER A 417 11.36 24.07 27.25
N GLU A 418 11.06 22.79 27.39
CA GLU A 418 11.80 21.88 28.28
C GLU A 418 13.24 21.70 27.79
N ASN A 419 13.42 21.51 26.48
CA ASN A 419 14.76 21.44 25.86
C ASN A 419 15.57 22.72 26.07
N VAL A 420 14.95 23.90 25.97
CA VAL A 420 15.64 25.18 26.25
C VAL A 420 16.08 25.24 27.71
N SER A 421 15.22 24.83 28.64
CA SER A 421 15.56 24.83 30.07
C SER A 421 16.73 23.89 30.38
N GLU A 422 16.82 22.74 29.71
CA GLU A 422 17.94 21.80 29.87
C GLU A 422 19.24 22.38 29.29
N LEU A 423 19.18 22.99 28.10
CA LEU A 423 20.33 23.65 27.47
C LEU A 423 20.81 24.86 28.29
N GLU A 424 19.92 25.63 28.91
CA GLU A 424 20.26 26.72 29.82
C GLU A 424 20.99 26.23 31.07
N LYS A 425 20.51 25.12 31.65
CA LYS A 425 21.17 24.50 32.79
C LYS A 425 22.58 24.03 32.43
N ARG A 426 22.74 23.32 31.29
CA ARG A 426 24.06 22.87 30.82
C ARG A 426 25.00 24.02 30.51
N LYS A 427 24.48 25.10 29.91
CA LYS A 427 25.24 26.33 29.66
C LYS A 427 25.76 26.93 30.97
N SER A 428 24.91 27.05 31.99
CA SER A 428 25.32 27.58 33.30
C SER A 428 26.35 26.69 34.00
N GLU A 429 26.22 25.36 33.90
CA GLU A 429 27.22 24.40 34.40
C GLU A 429 28.57 24.61 33.70
N LEU A 430 28.58 24.72 32.37
CA LEU A 430 29.79 24.97 31.58
C LEU A 430 30.43 26.32 31.91
N GLU A 431 29.65 27.39 32.08
CA GLU A 431 30.14 28.71 32.50
C GLU A 431 30.75 28.67 33.90
N ASN A 432 30.14 27.93 34.84
CA ASN A 432 30.67 27.73 36.18
C ASN A 432 31.97 26.90 36.20
N GLU A 433 32.06 25.87 35.34
CA GLU A 433 33.26 25.05 35.14
C GLU A 433 34.40 25.89 34.53
N LEU A 434 34.09 26.76 33.57
CA LEU A 434 35.06 27.65 32.92
C LEU A 434 35.56 28.79 33.81
N GLY A 435 34.71 29.33 34.69
CA GLY A 435 35.06 30.40 35.63
C GLY A 435 35.71 31.61 34.94
N GLU A 436 36.91 32.00 35.38
CA GLU A 436 37.69 33.11 34.80
C GLU A 436 38.17 32.86 33.35
N PHE A 437 38.04 31.63 32.84
CA PHE A 437 38.41 31.25 31.48
C PHE A 437 37.21 31.21 30.52
N GLY A 438 36.05 31.77 30.90
CA GLY A 438 34.90 31.95 30.01
C GLY A 438 35.20 32.83 28.79
N PHE A 439 34.23 32.95 27.89
CA PHE A 439 34.24 34.00 26.85
C PHE A 439 33.81 35.32 27.50
N GLU A 440 34.55 36.42 27.25
CA GLU A 440 34.15 37.78 27.67
C GLU A 440 32.89 38.26 26.92
#